data_AF-A0A2E2KRG8-F1
#
_entry.id   AF-A0A2E2KRG8-F1
#
_cell.length_a   1.000
_cell.length_b   1.000
_cell.length_c   1.000
_cell.angle_alpha   90.00
_cell.angle_beta   90.00
_cell.angle_gamma   90.00
#
_symmetry.space_group_name_H-M   'P 1'
#
loop_
_entity.id
_entity.type
_entity.pdbx_description
1 polymer ?
#
loop_
_entity_poly.entity_id
_entity_poly.type
_entity_poly.pdbx_seq_one_letter_code
_entity_poly.pdbx_strand_id
1 'polypeptide(L)' 'MAQALTAEEESKDRYFQEIAGIAERMVEEHGKDFAAGALVLAARWVAESRMGKPRDHAH' A
#
# COMPACT_ATOMS: atom_id res chain seq x y z
N MET A 1 -21.27 7.25 19.03
CA MET A 1 -20.77 8.43 18.30
C MET A 1 -20.03 7.90 17.09
N ALA A 2 -20.70 7.74 15.94
CA ALA A 2 -20.03 7.32 14.70
C ALA A 2 -19.35 8.57 14.12
N GLN A 3 -18.04 8.65 14.22
CA GLN A 3 -17.27 9.67 13.52
C GLN A 3 -17.45 9.36 12.04
N ALA A 4 -18.16 10.23 11.31
CA ALA A 4 -18.27 10.09 9.87
C ALA A 4 -16.85 10.10 9.30
N LEU A 5 -16.48 9.04 8.58
CA LEU A 5 -15.19 8.95 7.89
C LEU A 5 -15.06 10.23 7.06
N THR A 6 -13.99 10.96 7.30
CA THR A 6 -13.61 12.09 6.45
C THR A 6 -13.41 11.59 5.03
N ALA A 7 -13.59 12.44 4.02
CA ALA A 7 -13.38 12.05 2.62
C ALA A 7 -11.97 11.45 2.37
N GLU A 8 -11.00 11.83 3.21
CA GLU A 8 -9.65 11.25 3.22
C GLU A 8 -9.63 9.81 3.74
N GLU A 9 -10.36 9.51 4.82
CA GLU A 9 -10.48 8.15 5.36
C GLU A 9 -11.25 7.23 4.40
N GLU A 10 -12.34 7.71 3.79
CA GLU A 10 -13.07 6.94 2.78
C GLU A 10 -12.18 6.62 1.57
N SER A 11 -11.35 7.58 1.14
CA SER A 11 -10.41 7.34 0.06
C SER A 11 -9.34 6.30 0.44
N LYS A 12 -8.84 6.32 1.69
CA LYS A 12 -7.87 5.33 2.17
C LYS A 12 -8.49 3.94 2.23
N ASP A 13 -9.71 3.83 2.74
CA ASP A 13 -10.44 2.55 2.84
C ASP A 13 -10.66 1.92 1.46
N ARG A 14 -10.99 2.71 0.43
CA ARG A 14 -11.09 2.20 -0.95
C ARG A 14 -9.79 1.56 -1.43
N TYR A 15 -8.65 2.24 -1.22
CA TYR A 15 -7.36 1.68 -1.60
C TYR A 15 -7.02 0.42 -0.80
N PHE A 16 -7.37 0.36 0.49
CA PHE A 16 -7.19 -0.86 1.28
C PHE A 16 -8.02 -2.03 0.74
N GLN A 17 -9.27 -1.78 0.33
CA GLN A 17 -10.14 -2.79 -0.28
C GLN A 17 -9.58 -3.28 -1.62
N GLU A 18 -9.08 -2.37 -2.46
CA GLU A 18 -8.46 -2.75 -3.74
C GLU A 18 -7.19 -3.58 -3.53
N ILE A 19 -6.33 -3.20 -2.58
CA ILE A 19 -5.13 -3.97 -2.22
C ILE A 19 -5.51 -5.36 -1.70
N ALA A 20 -6.54 -5.46 -0.86
CA ALA A 20 -7.05 -6.73 -0.37
C ALA A 20 -7.55 -7.62 -1.51
N GLY A 21 -8.33 -7.08 -2.44
CA GLY A 21 -8.83 -7.83 -3.60
C GLY A 21 -7.73 -8.26 -4.57
N ILE A 22 -6.65 -7.49 -4.70
CA ILE A 22 -5.46 -7.92 -5.44
C ILE A 22 -4.76 -9.05 -4.70
N ALA A 23 -4.57 -8.92 -3.38
CA ALA A 23 -3.94 -9.95 -2.56
C ALA A 23 -4.70 -11.28 -2.64
N GLU A 24 -6.03 -11.27 -2.54
CA GLU A 24 -6.87 -12.46 -2.66
C GLU A 24 -6.69 -13.18 -4.00
N ARG A 25 -6.70 -12.43 -5.12
CA ARG A 25 -6.45 -13.00 -6.45
C ARG A 25 -5.06 -13.63 -6.55
N MET A 26 -4.04 -12.98 -5.99
CA MET A 26 -2.68 -13.51 -5.96
C MET A 26 -2.57 -14.80 -5.13
N VAL A 27 -3.30 -14.88 -4.02
CA VAL A 27 -3.37 -16.09 -3.19
C VAL A 27 -4.06 -17.23 -3.94
N GLU A 28 -5.16 -16.94 -4.65
CA GLU A 28 -5.92 -17.92 -5.41
C GLU A 28 -5.10 -18.49 -6.59
N GLU A 29 -4.38 -17.64 -7.33
CA GLU A 29 -3.62 -18.06 -8.52
C GLU A 29 -2.24 -18.66 -8.19
N HIS A 30 -1.55 -18.14 -7.16
CA HIS A 30 -0.13 -18.45 -6.91
C HIS A 30 0.18 -18.90 -5.49
N GLY A 31 -0.80 -18.86 -4.58
CA GLY A 31 -0.63 -19.24 -3.19
C GLY A 31 -0.21 -18.11 -2.27
N LYS A 32 -0.39 -18.36 -0.97
CA LYS A 32 -0.25 -17.36 0.10
C LYS A 32 1.17 -16.79 0.24
N ASP A 33 2.18 -17.64 0.09
CA ASP A 33 3.57 -17.24 0.28
C ASP A 33 4.04 -16.24 -0.79
N PHE A 34 3.58 -16.44 -2.03
CA PHE A 34 3.85 -15.52 -3.13
C PHE A 34 3.17 -14.16 -2.90
N ALA A 35 1.87 -14.16 -2.58
CA ALA A 35 1.12 -12.93 -2.33
C ALA A 35 1.72 -12.11 -1.18
N ALA A 36 2.06 -12.75 -0.07
CA ALA A 36 2.69 -12.09 1.07
C ALA A 36 4.05 -11.48 0.69
N GLY A 37 4.90 -12.24 -0.01
CA GLY A 37 6.21 -11.75 -0.46
C GLY A 37 6.11 -10.56 -1.41
N ALA A 38 5.18 -10.59 -2.36
CA ALA A 38 4.97 -9.51 -3.32
C ALA A 38 4.46 -8.22 -2.64
N LEU A 39 3.54 -8.32 -1.68
CA LEU A 39 3.05 -7.17 -0.92
C LEU A 39 4.15 -6.56 -0.03
N VAL A 40 4.99 -7.39 0.58
CA VAL A 40 6.15 -6.90 1.35
C VAL A 40 7.13 -6.15 0.44
N LEU A 41 7.40 -6.66 -0.76
CA LEU A 41 8.24 -5.97 -1.73
C LEU A 41 7.63 -4.65 -2.19
N ALA A 42 6.32 -4.60 -2.43
CA ALA A 42 5.61 -3.37 -2.78
C ALA A 42 5.69 -2.33 -1.64
N ALA A 43 5.44 -2.75 -0.39
CA ALA A 43 5.57 -1.90 0.78
C ALA A 43 7.00 -1.35 0.94
N ARG A 44 8.00 -2.19 0.73
CA ARG A 44 9.42 -1.81 0.74
C ARG A 44 9.74 -0.78 -0.33
N TRP A 45 9.25 -0.96 -1.56
CA TRP A 45 9.43 0.01 -2.64
C TRP A 45 8.80 1.36 -2.31
N VAL A 46 7.61 1.38 -1.69
CA VAL A 46 6.96 2.63 -1.25
C VAL A 46 7.77 3.33 -0.16
N ALA A 47 8.32 2.57 0.79
CA ALA A 47 9.18 3.11 1.86
C ALA A 47 10.51 3.66 1.30
N GLU A 48 11.14 2.92 0.38
CA GLU A 48 12.40 3.32 -0.28
C GLU A 48 12.20 4.52 -1.21
N SER A 49 11.09 4.58 -1.94
CA SER A 49 10.76 5.69 -2.85
C SER A 49 10.38 6.99 -2.14
N ARG A 50 10.33 7.00 -0.79
CA ARG A 50 9.91 8.18 -0.01
C ARG A 50 10.88 8.61 1.11
N MET A 51 12.12 8.13 1.10
CA MET A 51 13.26 8.90 1.63
C MET A 51 14.11 9.54 0.52
N GLY A 52 13.54 9.71 -0.67
CA GLY A 52 14.14 10.46 -1.78
C GLY A 52 13.44 11.79 -2.03
N LYS A 53 13.43 12.71 -1.05
CA LYS A 53 13.31 14.15 -1.35
C LYS A 53 14.65 14.81 -1.07
N PRO A 54 14.97 15.82 -1.87
CA PRO A 54 16.08 15.86 -2.81
C PRO A 54 17.43 16.03 -2.08
N ARG A 55 18.54 15.72 -2.75
CA ARG A 55 19.81 16.36 -2.39
C ARG A 55 19.62 17.87 -2.59
N ASP A 56 19.21 18.54 -1.53
CA ASP A 56 19.37 19.96 -1.34
C ASP A 56 20.88 20.20 -1.27
N HIS A 57 21.49 20.42 -2.42
CA HIS A 57 22.75 21.15 -2.46
C HIS A 57 22.40 22.62 -2.24
N ALA A 58 22.16 22.99 -0.99
CA ALA A 58 22.27 24.35 -0.53
C ALA A 58 23.73 24.79 -0.69
N HIS A 59 23.88 25.88 -1.46
CA HIS A 59 24.93 26.90 -1.45
C HIS A 59 26.41 26.50 -1.53
#